data_AF-D5EDE1-F1
#
_entry.id   AF-D5EDE1-F1
#
_cell.length_a   1.000
_cell.length_b   1.000
_cell.length_c   1.000
_cell.angle_alpha   90.00
_cell.angle_beta   90.00
_cell.angle_gamma   90.00
#
_symmetry.space_group_name_H-M   'P 1'
#
loop_
_entity.id
_entity.type
_entity.pdbx_description
1 polymer ?
#
loop_
_entity_poly.entity_id
_entity_poly.type
_entity_poly.pdbx_seq_one_letter_code
_entity_poly.pdbx_strand_id
1 'polypeptide(L)'
;MSYSEMERIEKLLEQAYQSDDIETISKLARQILEIDPGHPEALILLADTTEYSDEKLDLLKQALEPMRNMVEEADLVNRKELMDEEEGIIYIGLLQRLGFALLSEARPEEALEIAEEIISYDEEGVTLGKTLMYRCLIELQRFSEVLERAIRDEEISAARQHAMAIAAYMLSGPDKGAYRALWDAFKVGPEIPFYILGYIPEPDFETLDEQQEEDYNFSILFEDAWSLSQELANWLASATILFGMLTGRFLEEDEENFAVLMDSLGIRSFCEKAEKAIEEMSDSLSSLDAEAFDANILEMLRANIYLPLK
;
A
#
# COMPACT_ATOMS: atom_id res chain seq x y z
N MET A 1 12.64 35.24 17.34
CA MET A 1 11.37 34.92 18.02
C MET A 1 11.50 35.21 19.51
N SER A 2 10.46 35.71 20.17
CA SER A 2 10.42 35.92 21.62
C SER A 2 10.02 34.64 22.37
N TYR A 3 10.41 34.51 23.64
CA TYR A 3 10.06 33.35 24.47
C TYR A 3 8.54 33.12 24.58
N SER A 4 7.75 34.21 24.62
CA SER A 4 6.29 34.13 24.66
C SER A 4 5.67 33.66 23.35
N GLU A 5 6.35 33.84 22.22
CA GLU A 5 5.90 33.34 20.92
C GLU A 5 6.18 31.84 20.79
N MET A 6 7.35 31.37 21.24
CA MET A 6 7.70 29.94 21.26
C MET A 6 6.72 29.13 22.14
N GLU A 7 6.48 29.55 23.38
CA GLU A 7 5.52 28.88 24.28
C GLU A 7 4.08 28.87 23.72
N ARG A 8 3.74 29.87 22.89
CA ARG A 8 2.44 29.93 22.23
C ARG A 8 2.36 28.93 21.06
N ILE A 9 3.43 28.78 20.28
CA ILE A 9 3.49 27.81 19.19
C ILE A 9 3.38 26.39 19.74
N GLU A 10 4.16 26.02 20.77
CA GLU A 10 4.12 24.70 21.40
C GLU A 10 2.70 24.32 21.85
N LYS A 11 1.98 25.24 22.49
CA LYS A 11 0.58 25.02 22.92
C LYS A 11 -0.39 24.83 21.76
N LEU A 12 -0.14 25.48 20.63
CA LEU A 12 -0.98 25.33 19.44
C LEU A 12 -0.71 23.99 18.75
N LEU A 13 0.55 23.55 18.70
CA LEU A 13 0.93 22.24 18.19
C LEU A 13 0.33 21.12 19.04
N GLU A 14 0.46 21.19 20.37
CA GLU A 14 -0.14 20.20 21.27
C GLU A 14 -1.65 20.08 21.07
N GLN A 15 -2.35 21.21 20.90
CA GLN A 15 -3.80 21.21 20.62
C GLN A 15 -4.13 20.63 19.25
N ALA A 16 -3.28 20.84 18.24
CA ALA A 16 -3.49 20.29 16.91
C ALA A 16 -3.31 18.77 16.93
N TYR A 17 -2.26 18.26 17.59
CA TYR A 17 -1.99 16.82 17.71
C TYR A 17 -3.05 16.06 18.54
N GLN A 18 -3.79 16.74 19.41
CA GLN A 18 -4.87 16.15 20.21
C GLN A 18 -6.25 16.23 19.53
N SER A 19 -6.34 16.79 18.33
CA SER A 19 -7.61 17.01 17.64
C SER A 19 -7.78 16.03 16.48
N ASP A 20 -8.96 15.41 16.39
CA ASP A 20 -9.35 14.61 15.21
C ASP A 20 -10.15 15.43 14.17
N ASP A 21 -10.36 16.73 14.44
CA ASP A 21 -11.16 17.61 13.57
C ASP A 21 -10.25 18.37 12.59
N ILE A 22 -10.35 18.02 11.31
CA ILE A 22 -9.56 18.59 10.21
C ILE A 22 -9.68 20.12 10.16
N GLU A 23 -10.87 20.68 10.40
CA GLU A 23 -11.06 22.14 10.40
C GLU A 23 -10.29 22.81 11.56
N THR A 24 -10.31 22.20 12.74
CA THR A 24 -9.57 22.65 13.91
C THR A 24 -8.06 22.56 13.69
N ILE A 25 -7.55 21.44 13.16
CA ILE A 25 -6.12 21.27 12.83
C ILE A 25 -5.68 22.37 11.85
N SER A 26 -6.43 22.57 10.76
CA SER A 26 -6.12 23.57 9.72
C SER A 26 -6.06 24.99 10.30
N LYS A 27 -7.00 25.33 11.19
CA LYS A 27 -7.04 26.63 11.87
C LYS A 27 -5.86 26.84 12.80
N LEU A 28 -5.48 25.83 13.58
CA LEU A 28 -4.35 25.90 14.51
C LEU A 28 -3.03 26.05 13.75
N ALA A 29 -2.84 25.26 12.69
CA ALA A 29 -1.69 25.36 11.79
C ALA A 29 -1.53 26.78 11.22
N ARG A 30 -2.62 27.39 10.72
CA ARG A 30 -2.59 28.78 10.22
C ARG A 30 -2.23 29.80 11.29
N GLN A 31 -2.68 29.62 12.54
CA GLN A 31 -2.31 30.50 13.65
C GLN A 31 -0.82 30.41 14.00
N ILE A 32 -0.21 29.23 13.88
CA ILE A 32 1.23 29.06 14.05
C ILE A 32 1.96 29.80 12.92
N LEU A 33 1.51 29.64 11.67
CA LEU A 33 2.11 30.29 10.50
C LEU A 33 1.98 31.83 10.50
N GLU A 34 0.99 32.38 11.20
CA GLU A 34 0.91 33.84 11.45
C GLU A 34 2.03 34.35 12.37
N ILE A 35 2.53 33.50 13.27
CA ILE A 35 3.62 33.82 14.22
C ILE A 35 4.97 33.52 13.57
N ASP A 36 5.08 32.34 12.93
CA ASP A 36 6.26 31.89 12.21
C ASP A 36 5.87 31.26 10.85
N PRO A 37 5.95 32.04 9.76
CA PRO A 37 5.56 31.58 8.42
C PRO A 37 6.33 30.37 7.89
N GLY A 38 7.50 30.08 8.45
CA GLY A 38 8.36 28.97 8.03
C GLY A 38 8.31 27.76 8.96
N HIS A 39 7.38 27.73 9.93
CA HIS A 39 7.35 26.66 10.92
C HIS A 39 7.06 25.29 10.28
N PRO A 40 7.99 24.33 10.30
CA PRO A 40 7.89 23.10 9.51
C PRO A 40 6.69 22.25 9.89
N GLU A 41 6.48 21.97 11.18
CA GLU A 41 5.34 21.16 11.62
C GLU A 41 3.98 21.78 11.29
N ALA A 42 3.88 23.12 11.28
CA ALA A 42 2.62 23.79 10.96
C ALA A 42 2.33 23.73 9.46
N LEU A 43 3.37 23.78 8.62
CA LEU A 43 3.25 23.53 7.18
C LEU A 43 2.83 22.07 6.91
N ILE A 44 3.39 21.10 7.64
CA ILE A 44 3.00 19.68 7.56
C ILE A 44 1.54 19.48 7.96
N LEU A 45 1.12 20.01 9.12
CA LEU A 45 -0.26 19.93 9.59
C LEU A 45 -1.23 20.57 8.59
N LEU A 46 -0.88 21.73 8.02
CA LEU A 46 -1.71 22.36 7.00
C LEU A 46 -1.80 21.51 5.73
N ALA A 47 -0.70 20.90 5.30
CA ALA A 47 -0.68 19.98 4.16
C ALA A 47 -1.52 18.72 4.40
N ASP A 48 -1.53 18.18 5.62
CA ASP A 48 -2.35 17.01 5.99
C ASP A 48 -3.85 17.31 5.89
N THR A 49 -4.26 18.57 6.13
CA THR A 49 -5.65 19.04 5.95
C THR A 49 -5.98 19.49 4.52
N THR A 50 -5.02 19.42 3.60
CA THR A 50 -5.17 19.86 2.22
C THR A 50 -5.25 18.63 1.32
N GLU A 51 -6.22 18.63 0.39
CA GLU A 51 -6.34 17.60 -0.64
C GLU A 51 -5.09 17.51 -1.52
N TYR A 52 -4.85 16.35 -2.12
CA TYR A 52 -3.77 16.18 -3.10
C TYR A 52 -3.88 17.24 -4.21
N SER A 53 -2.82 18.03 -4.32
CA SER A 53 -2.74 19.20 -5.20
C SER A 53 -1.32 19.77 -5.22
N ASP A 54 -1.05 20.63 -6.20
CA ASP A 54 0.16 21.47 -6.21
C ASP A 54 0.31 22.32 -4.94
N GLU A 55 -0.80 22.77 -4.33
CA GLU A 55 -0.75 23.52 -3.06
C GLU A 55 -0.21 22.66 -1.91
N LYS A 56 -0.67 21.41 -1.80
CA LYS A 56 -0.14 20.45 -0.81
C LYS A 56 1.36 20.22 -1.03
N LEU A 57 1.78 20.04 -2.28
CA LEU A 57 3.20 19.87 -2.62
C LEU A 57 4.03 21.09 -2.23
N ASP A 58 3.54 22.30 -2.50
CA ASP A 58 4.24 23.54 -2.16
C ASP A 58 4.39 23.70 -0.64
N LEU A 59 3.38 23.32 0.16
CA LEU A 59 3.47 23.32 1.63
C LEU A 59 4.53 22.35 2.13
N LEU A 60 4.52 21.10 1.64
CA LEU A 60 5.47 20.06 2.04
C LEU A 60 6.91 20.42 1.61
N LYS A 61 7.09 20.96 0.40
CA LYS A 61 8.39 21.43 -0.10
C LYS A 61 8.91 22.62 0.71
N GLN A 62 8.05 23.53 1.16
CA GLN A 62 8.44 24.63 2.04
C GLN A 62 8.91 24.15 3.43
N ALA A 63 8.33 23.05 3.94
CA ALA A 63 8.73 22.46 5.22
C ALA A 63 10.06 21.70 5.15
N LEU A 64 10.48 21.25 3.95
CA LEU A 64 11.60 20.34 3.77
C LEU A 64 12.95 20.94 4.19
N GLU A 65 13.28 22.14 3.70
CA GLU A 65 14.58 22.76 4.00
C GLU A 65 14.74 23.12 5.48
N PRO A 66 13.75 23.73 6.17
CA PRO A 66 13.81 23.92 7.62
C PRO A 66 14.02 22.60 8.38
N MET A 67 13.28 21.53 8.03
CA MET A 67 13.45 20.24 8.69
C MET A 67 14.83 19.62 8.42
N ARG A 68 15.32 19.70 7.18
CA ARG A 68 16.66 19.20 6.84
C ARG A 68 17.73 19.91 7.66
N ASN A 69 17.63 21.23 7.82
CA ASN A 69 18.53 22.00 8.67
C ASN A 69 18.45 21.56 10.15
N MET A 70 17.26 21.27 10.68
CA MET A 70 17.12 20.78 12.06
C MET A 70 17.82 19.43 12.27
N VAL A 71 17.65 18.49 11.33
CA VAL A 71 18.34 17.18 11.36
C VAL A 71 19.86 17.34 11.23
N GLU A 72 20.32 18.29 10.39
CA GLU A 72 21.74 18.64 10.26
C GLU A 72 22.33 19.26 11.54
N GLU A 73 21.63 20.21 12.15
CA GLU A 73 22.04 20.86 13.40
C GLU A 73 22.07 19.88 14.58
N ALA A 74 21.19 18.87 14.57
CA ALA A 74 21.17 17.78 15.53
C ALA A 74 22.26 16.70 15.30
N ASP A 75 23.08 16.82 14.24
CA ASP A 75 24.11 15.84 13.84
C ASP A 75 23.52 14.44 13.57
N LEU A 76 22.29 14.38 13.06
CA LEU A 76 21.56 13.14 12.79
C LEU A 76 21.70 12.66 11.34
N VAL A 77 22.25 13.48 10.45
CA VAL A 77 22.41 13.12 9.04
C VAL A 77 23.33 11.91 8.89
N ASN A 78 22.87 10.90 8.13
CA ASN A 78 23.52 9.61 7.95
C ASN A 78 23.75 8.80 9.25
N ARG A 79 23.03 9.13 10.32
CA ARG A 79 23.02 8.34 11.56
C ARG A 79 21.93 7.30 11.50
N LYS A 80 22.24 6.11 12.00
CA LYS A 80 21.25 5.03 12.16
C LYS A 80 20.19 5.42 13.18
N GLU A 81 20.57 6.25 14.15
CA GLU A 81 19.72 6.74 15.22
C GLU A 81 18.78 7.87 14.78
N LEU A 82 18.77 8.25 13.49
CA LEU A 82 17.92 9.35 13.01
C LEU A 82 16.46 9.12 13.40
N MET A 83 15.97 7.89 13.24
CA MET A 83 14.58 7.54 13.56
C MET A 83 14.30 7.32 15.06
N ASP A 84 15.33 7.38 15.91
CA ASP A 84 15.18 7.31 17.37
C ASP A 84 14.91 8.69 17.99
N GLU A 85 15.18 9.77 17.25
CA GLU A 85 15.07 11.15 17.71
C GLU A 85 13.86 11.85 17.08
N GLU A 86 13.26 12.77 17.83
CA GLU A 86 12.02 13.47 17.45
C GLU A 86 12.13 14.18 16.10
N GLU A 87 13.24 14.89 15.86
CA GLU A 87 13.47 15.62 14.61
C GLU A 87 13.54 14.68 13.40
N GLY A 88 14.14 13.50 13.56
CA GLY A 88 14.26 12.54 12.49
C GLY A 88 12.95 11.81 12.21
N ILE A 89 12.15 11.51 13.23
CA ILE A 89 10.79 10.98 13.06
C ILE A 89 9.93 11.96 12.27
N ILE A 90 9.94 13.25 12.63
CA ILE A 90 9.20 14.29 11.91
C ILE A 90 9.71 14.43 10.47
N TYR A 91 11.03 14.39 10.27
CA TYR A 91 11.64 14.48 8.95
C TYR A 91 11.24 13.33 8.02
N ILE A 92 11.32 12.09 8.49
CA ILE A 92 10.89 10.91 7.73
C ILE A 92 9.37 10.97 7.48
N GLY A 93 8.59 11.38 8.48
CA GLY A 93 7.16 11.61 8.33
C GLY A 93 6.80 12.65 7.26
N LEU A 94 7.60 13.72 7.12
CA LEU A 94 7.48 14.70 6.05
C LEU A 94 7.84 14.11 4.68
N LEU A 95 8.95 13.38 4.59
CA LEU A 95 9.38 12.74 3.34
C LEU A 95 8.31 11.76 2.84
N GLN A 96 7.72 10.93 3.71
CA GLN A 96 6.65 10.02 3.31
C GLN A 96 5.45 10.78 2.72
N ARG A 97 4.97 11.84 3.38
CA ARG A 97 3.87 12.68 2.88
C ARG A 97 4.19 13.30 1.53
N LEU A 98 5.40 13.84 1.38
CA LEU A 98 5.86 14.42 0.13
C LEU A 98 5.93 13.37 -0.98
N GLY A 99 6.49 12.20 -0.70
CA GLY A 99 6.61 11.10 -1.65
C GLY A 99 5.26 10.62 -2.17
N PHE A 100 4.29 10.37 -1.27
CA PHE A 100 2.93 9.99 -1.69
C PHE A 100 2.21 11.12 -2.41
N ALA A 101 2.34 12.38 -1.97
CA ALA A 101 1.75 13.50 -2.68
C ALA A 101 2.32 13.68 -4.09
N LEU A 102 3.63 13.49 -4.27
CA LEU A 102 4.26 13.53 -5.59
C LEU A 102 3.73 12.42 -6.50
N LEU A 103 3.57 11.21 -5.96
CA LEU A 103 3.01 10.09 -6.71
C LEU A 103 1.55 10.36 -7.12
N SER A 104 0.71 10.84 -6.20
CA SER A 104 -0.69 11.20 -6.48
C SER A 104 -0.82 12.30 -7.54
N GLU A 105 0.13 13.23 -7.59
CA GLU A 105 0.19 14.29 -8.60
C GLU A 105 0.96 13.86 -9.88
N ALA A 106 1.08 12.56 -10.13
CA ALA A 106 1.72 11.97 -11.31
C ALA A 106 3.18 12.43 -11.54
N ARG A 107 3.96 12.53 -10.46
CA ARG A 107 5.41 12.81 -10.47
C ARG A 107 6.23 11.63 -9.91
N PRO A 108 6.12 10.44 -10.52
CA PRO A 108 6.70 9.22 -9.95
C PRO A 108 8.24 9.22 -9.91
N GLU A 109 8.93 9.97 -10.78
CA GLU A 109 10.39 10.11 -10.69
C GLU A 109 10.83 10.88 -9.44
N GLU A 110 10.21 12.03 -9.15
CA GLU A 110 10.48 12.79 -7.93
C GLU A 110 10.11 11.96 -6.68
N ALA A 111 8.96 11.27 -6.72
CA ALA A 111 8.53 10.40 -5.63
C ALA A 111 9.51 9.23 -5.39
N LEU A 112 10.10 8.66 -6.44
CA LEU A 112 11.09 7.61 -6.33
C LEU A 112 12.38 8.12 -5.66
N GLU A 113 12.83 9.33 -5.97
CA GLU A 113 14.00 9.92 -5.29
C GLU A 113 13.76 10.06 -3.78
N ILE A 114 12.55 10.50 -3.39
CA ILE A 114 12.15 10.59 -1.99
C ILE A 114 12.09 9.20 -1.33
N ALA A 115 11.55 8.20 -2.03
CA ALA A 115 11.50 6.83 -1.53
C ALA A 115 12.90 6.25 -1.25
N GLU A 116 13.86 6.49 -2.15
CA GLU A 116 15.24 6.06 -1.97
C GLU A 116 15.93 6.78 -0.80
N GLU A 117 15.63 8.07 -0.59
CA GLU A 117 16.11 8.81 0.58
C GLU A 117 15.58 8.18 1.87
N ILE A 118 14.28 7.88 1.96
CA ILE A 118 13.69 7.21 3.13
C ILE A 118 14.35 5.84 3.38
N ILE A 119 14.45 5.01 2.34
CA ILE A 119 15.06 3.67 2.44
C ILE A 119 16.51 3.74 2.92
N SER A 120 17.23 4.82 2.63
CA SER A 120 18.62 4.99 3.08
C SER A 120 18.76 5.15 4.60
N TYR A 121 17.70 5.56 5.28
CA TYR A 121 17.65 5.70 6.74
C TYR A 121 16.94 4.52 7.42
N ASP A 122 16.10 3.79 6.68
CA ASP A 122 15.25 2.72 7.21
C ASP A 122 15.93 1.35 7.19
N GLU A 123 16.90 1.14 8.08
CA GLU A 123 17.58 -0.16 8.20
C GLU A 123 16.66 -1.28 8.71
N GLU A 124 15.66 -0.93 9.51
CA GLU A 124 14.73 -1.89 10.15
C GLU A 124 13.50 -2.21 9.28
N GLY A 125 13.26 -1.45 8.21
CA GLY A 125 12.11 -1.66 7.31
C GLY A 125 10.79 -1.22 7.91
N VAL A 126 10.79 -0.24 8.82
CA VAL A 126 9.60 0.22 9.55
C VAL A 126 8.87 1.37 8.85
N THR A 127 9.43 1.91 7.76
CA THR A 127 8.84 3.00 6.98
C THR A 127 8.09 2.49 5.76
N LEU A 128 7.31 3.38 5.14
CA LEU A 128 6.66 3.13 3.85
C LEU A 128 7.57 3.38 2.64
N GLY A 129 8.88 3.58 2.85
CA GLY A 129 9.83 3.89 1.78
C GLY A 129 9.87 2.84 0.67
N LYS A 130 9.95 1.54 1.04
CA LYS A 130 9.93 0.43 0.07
C LYS A 130 8.58 0.33 -0.66
N THR A 131 7.47 0.53 0.06
CA THR A 131 6.13 0.54 -0.51
C THR A 131 5.98 1.61 -1.59
N LEU A 132 6.40 2.84 -1.27
CA LEU A 132 6.43 3.95 -2.21
C LEU A 132 7.36 3.67 -3.40
N MET A 133 8.56 3.12 -3.17
CA MET A 133 9.50 2.75 -4.22
C MET A 133 8.87 1.76 -5.21
N TYR A 134 8.28 0.66 -4.74
CA TYR A 134 7.63 -0.31 -5.62
C TYR A 134 6.50 0.32 -6.43
N ARG A 135 5.67 1.15 -5.80
CA ARG A 135 4.57 1.83 -6.48
C ARG A 135 5.06 2.80 -7.56
N CYS A 136 6.12 3.57 -7.28
CA CYS A 136 6.74 4.45 -8.27
C CYS A 136 7.35 3.68 -9.44
N LEU A 137 8.05 2.56 -9.17
CA LEU A 137 8.63 1.73 -10.24
C LEU A 137 7.55 1.12 -11.15
N ILE A 138 6.39 0.73 -10.60
CA ILE A 138 5.24 0.25 -11.37
C ILE A 138 4.66 1.35 -12.24
N GLU A 139 4.45 2.55 -11.69
CA GLU A 139 3.95 3.71 -12.42
C GLU A 139 4.88 4.10 -13.59
N LEU A 140 6.20 4.02 -13.36
CA LEU A 140 7.24 4.22 -14.37
C LEU A 140 7.39 3.05 -15.35
N GLN A 141 6.62 1.97 -15.17
CA GLN A 141 6.69 0.73 -15.95
C GLN A 141 8.09 0.08 -15.94
N ARG A 142 8.87 0.29 -14.88
CA ARG A 142 10.21 -0.30 -14.67
C ARG A 142 10.11 -1.70 -14.07
N PHE A 143 9.33 -2.58 -14.71
CA PHE A 143 8.98 -3.90 -14.18
C PHE A 143 10.20 -4.82 -13.94
N SER A 144 11.22 -4.77 -14.80
CA SER A 144 12.44 -5.56 -14.57
C SER A 144 13.15 -5.13 -13.29
N GLU A 145 13.16 -3.83 -13.00
CA GLU A 145 13.77 -3.31 -11.78
C GLU A 145 12.96 -3.67 -10.53
N VAL A 146 11.62 -3.68 -10.61
CA VAL A 146 10.78 -4.19 -9.51
C VAL A 146 11.26 -5.58 -9.08
N LEU A 147 11.45 -6.49 -10.04
CA LEU A 147 11.93 -7.85 -9.75
C LEU A 147 13.37 -7.85 -9.19
N GLU A 148 14.26 -7.03 -9.74
CA GLU A 148 15.64 -6.92 -9.25
C GLU A 148 15.73 -6.40 -7.81
N ARG A 149 14.92 -5.39 -7.46
CA ARG A 149 14.80 -4.85 -6.09
C ARG A 149 14.22 -5.90 -5.16
N ALA A 150 13.12 -6.54 -5.56
CA ALA A 150 12.44 -7.54 -4.74
C ALA A 150 13.29 -8.80 -4.47
N ILE A 151 14.25 -9.15 -5.33
CA ILE A 151 15.20 -10.24 -5.07
C ILE A 151 16.20 -9.88 -3.95
N ARG A 152 16.54 -8.60 -3.81
CA ARG A 152 17.49 -8.09 -2.80
C ARG A 152 16.82 -7.72 -1.49
N ASP A 153 15.50 -7.53 -1.53
CA ASP A 153 14.68 -7.24 -0.37
C ASP A 153 14.44 -8.53 0.43
N GLU A 154 14.98 -8.57 1.65
CA GLU A 154 14.88 -9.73 2.54
C GLU A 154 13.48 -9.83 3.18
N GLU A 155 12.78 -8.71 3.26
CA GLU A 155 11.48 -8.59 3.89
C GLU A 155 10.37 -9.13 2.96
N ILE A 156 9.39 -9.83 3.54
CA ILE A 156 8.20 -10.27 2.81
C ILE A 156 7.06 -9.35 3.23
N SER A 157 6.68 -8.43 2.36
CA SER A 157 5.57 -7.49 2.56
C SER A 157 4.55 -7.57 1.42
N ALA A 158 3.33 -7.08 1.67
CA ALA A 158 2.29 -6.96 0.65
C ALA A 158 2.77 -6.17 -0.56
N ALA A 159 3.41 -5.02 -0.34
CA ALA A 159 3.95 -4.17 -1.41
C ALA A 159 4.92 -4.93 -2.31
N ARG A 160 5.86 -5.68 -1.72
CA ARG A 160 6.83 -6.47 -2.48
C ARG A 160 6.13 -7.57 -3.30
N GLN A 161 5.25 -8.37 -2.68
CA GLN A 161 4.65 -9.51 -3.37
C GLN A 161 3.70 -9.07 -4.49
N HIS A 162 2.85 -8.06 -4.24
CA HIS A 162 1.97 -7.53 -5.28
C HIS A 162 2.76 -6.86 -6.41
N ALA A 163 3.83 -6.13 -6.09
CA ALA A 163 4.70 -5.55 -7.11
C ALA A 163 5.39 -6.62 -7.96
N MET A 164 5.88 -7.71 -7.34
CA MET A 164 6.44 -8.85 -8.06
C MET A 164 5.41 -9.52 -8.98
N ALA A 165 4.18 -9.71 -8.51
CA ALA A 165 3.11 -10.32 -9.31
C ALA A 165 2.76 -9.47 -10.54
N ILE A 166 2.58 -8.16 -10.35
CA ILE A 166 2.35 -7.20 -11.44
C ILE A 166 3.52 -7.24 -12.42
N ALA A 167 4.75 -7.08 -11.93
CA ALA A 167 5.93 -7.03 -12.79
C ALA A 167 6.16 -8.34 -13.57
N ALA A 168 5.96 -9.49 -12.94
CA ALA A 168 6.05 -10.79 -13.61
C ALA A 168 5.02 -10.89 -14.75
N TYR A 169 3.76 -10.54 -14.48
CA TYR A 169 2.72 -10.52 -15.51
C TYR A 169 3.05 -9.54 -16.65
N MET A 170 3.48 -8.32 -16.32
CA MET A 170 3.76 -7.31 -17.33
C MET A 170 4.93 -7.71 -18.24
N LEU A 171 5.86 -8.53 -17.76
CA LEU A 171 7.01 -9.01 -18.53
C LEU A 171 6.73 -10.27 -19.35
N SER A 172 5.95 -11.23 -18.84
CA SER A 172 5.76 -12.53 -19.50
C SER A 172 4.31 -12.88 -19.84
N GLY A 173 3.34 -12.12 -19.33
CA GLY A 173 1.93 -12.45 -19.37
C GLY A 173 1.56 -13.56 -18.37
N PRO A 174 0.39 -14.22 -18.55
CA PRO A 174 -0.03 -15.30 -17.67
C PRO A 174 0.80 -16.57 -17.95
N ASP A 175 1.93 -16.70 -17.25
CA ASP A 175 2.74 -17.91 -17.21
C ASP A 175 2.79 -18.53 -15.80
N LYS A 176 3.46 -19.68 -15.68
CA LYS A 176 3.61 -20.37 -14.38
C LYS A 176 4.32 -19.52 -13.32
N GLY A 177 5.29 -18.70 -13.70
CA GLY A 177 6.02 -17.83 -12.80
C GLY A 177 5.16 -16.67 -12.31
N ALA A 178 4.43 -16.02 -13.21
CA ALA A 178 3.49 -14.95 -12.88
C ALA A 178 2.38 -15.44 -11.95
N TYR A 179 1.78 -16.61 -12.21
CA TYR A 179 0.78 -17.19 -11.29
C TYR A 179 1.35 -17.52 -9.92
N ARG A 180 2.59 -18.05 -9.84
CA ARG A 180 3.22 -18.28 -8.54
C ARG A 180 3.41 -16.98 -7.75
N ALA A 181 3.89 -15.92 -8.41
CA ALA A 181 4.03 -14.61 -7.79
C ALA A 181 2.65 -14.06 -7.34
N LEU A 182 1.60 -14.25 -8.15
CA LEU A 182 0.25 -13.84 -7.79
C LEU A 182 -0.27 -14.57 -6.55
N TRP A 183 -0.09 -15.89 -6.47
CA TRP A 183 -0.51 -16.65 -5.28
C TRP A 183 0.34 -16.32 -4.05
N ASP A 184 1.63 -15.98 -4.24
CA ASP A 184 2.48 -15.48 -3.16
C ASP A 184 2.00 -14.09 -2.67
N ALA A 185 1.42 -13.26 -3.55
CA ALA A 185 0.75 -12.00 -3.18
C ALA A 185 -0.55 -12.24 -2.41
N PHE A 186 -1.40 -13.19 -2.84
CA PHE A 186 -2.61 -13.55 -2.10
C PHE A 186 -2.28 -14.09 -0.70
N LYS A 187 -1.13 -14.76 -0.54
CA LYS A 187 -0.73 -15.34 0.74
C LYS A 187 -0.39 -14.31 1.82
N VAL A 188 0.09 -13.13 1.43
CA VAL A 188 0.45 -12.07 2.39
C VAL A 188 -0.73 -11.18 2.78
N GLY A 189 -1.85 -11.24 2.05
CA GLY A 189 -3.10 -10.58 2.40
C GLY A 189 -4.24 -11.14 1.55
N PRO A 190 -4.91 -12.22 1.99
CA PRO A 190 -5.92 -12.93 1.19
C PRO A 190 -7.13 -12.06 0.81
N GLU A 191 -7.44 -11.02 1.61
CA GLU A 191 -8.56 -10.11 1.36
C GLU A 191 -8.21 -8.95 0.42
N ILE A 192 -6.92 -8.59 0.31
CA ILE A 192 -6.45 -7.45 -0.50
C ILE A 192 -7.00 -7.49 -1.95
N PRO A 193 -6.93 -8.62 -2.69
CA PRO A 193 -7.46 -8.69 -4.05
C PRO A 193 -8.98 -8.47 -4.14
N PHE A 194 -9.73 -8.78 -3.08
CA PHE A 194 -11.18 -8.59 -3.05
C PHE A 194 -11.53 -7.13 -2.82
N TYR A 195 -10.80 -6.43 -1.94
CA TYR A 195 -10.94 -4.99 -1.76
C TYR A 195 -10.57 -4.23 -3.05
N ILE A 196 -9.44 -4.56 -3.69
CA ILE A 196 -9.01 -3.93 -4.96
C ILE A 196 -10.08 -4.03 -6.05
N LEU A 197 -10.78 -5.17 -6.13
CA LEU A 197 -11.80 -5.40 -7.16
C LEU A 197 -13.21 -4.98 -6.73
N GLY A 198 -13.38 -4.51 -5.49
CA GLY A 198 -14.68 -4.18 -4.91
C GLY A 198 -15.64 -5.36 -4.80
N TYR A 199 -15.12 -6.58 -4.61
CA TYR A 199 -15.94 -7.79 -4.43
C TYR A 199 -16.43 -7.98 -3.00
N ILE A 200 -15.78 -7.33 -2.04
CA ILE A 200 -16.21 -7.21 -0.66
C ILE A 200 -16.37 -5.73 -0.32
N PRO A 201 -17.30 -5.37 0.58
CA PRO A 201 -17.53 -3.98 0.95
C PRO A 201 -16.33 -3.40 1.71
N GLU A 202 -16.22 -2.07 1.69
CA GLU A 202 -15.36 -1.33 2.61
C GLU A 202 -15.66 -1.73 4.06
N PRO A 203 -14.63 -2.00 4.87
CA PRO A 203 -14.82 -2.44 6.24
C PRO A 203 -15.27 -1.30 7.16
N ASP A 204 -15.90 -1.66 8.28
CA ASP A 204 -16.31 -0.70 9.31
C ASP A 204 -15.13 -0.36 10.23
N PHE A 205 -14.57 0.84 10.07
CA PHE A 205 -13.43 1.36 10.84
C PHE A 205 -13.64 1.38 12.36
N GLU A 206 -14.88 1.37 12.86
CA GLU A 206 -15.12 1.28 14.32
C GLU A 206 -14.84 -0.13 14.87
N THR A 207 -14.78 -1.14 14.00
CA THR A 207 -14.71 -2.57 14.36
C THR A 207 -13.54 -3.32 13.75
N LEU A 208 -12.78 -2.64 12.88
CA LEU A 208 -11.58 -3.16 12.22
C LEU A 208 -10.48 -3.50 13.24
N ASP A 209 -9.82 -4.63 13.03
CA ASP A 209 -8.51 -4.86 13.64
C ASP A 209 -7.38 -4.22 12.81
N GLU A 210 -6.19 -4.10 13.41
CA GLU A 210 -5.03 -3.44 12.80
C GLU A 210 -4.64 -4.07 11.45
N GLN A 211 -4.71 -5.40 11.33
CA GLN A 211 -4.33 -6.10 10.09
C GLN A 211 -5.33 -5.83 8.97
N GLN A 212 -6.63 -5.85 9.29
CA GLN A 212 -7.68 -5.57 8.32
C GLN A 212 -7.63 -4.12 7.84
N GLU A 213 -7.30 -3.18 8.72
CA GLU A 213 -7.07 -1.77 8.36
C GLU A 213 -5.87 -1.63 7.43
N GLU A 214 -4.74 -2.29 7.74
CA GLU A 214 -3.55 -2.32 6.88
C GLU A 214 -3.84 -2.90 5.48
N ASP A 215 -4.54 -4.04 5.42
CA ASP A 215 -4.92 -4.69 4.16
C ASP A 215 -5.82 -3.78 3.30
N TYR A 216 -6.79 -3.13 3.93
CA TYR A 216 -7.69 -2.20 3.24
C TYR A 216 -6.96 -0.95 2.75
N ASN A 217 -6.15 -0.31 3.60
CA ASN A 217 -5.35 0.85 3.22
C ASN A 217 -4.36 0.52 2.09
N PHE A 218 -3.74 -0.66 2.14
CA PHE A 218 -2.89 -1.17 1.07
C PHE A 218 -3.67 -1.36 -0.24
N SER A 219 -4.88 -1.90 -0.16
CA SER A 219 -5.74 -2.15 -1.34
C SER A 219 -6.01 -0.85 -2.11
N ILE A 220 -6.34 0.25 -1.41
CA ILE A 220 -6.56 1.58 -2.00
C ILE A 220 -5.29 2.06 -2.70
N LEU A 221 -4.13 1.92 -2.04
CA LEU A 221 -2.86 2.37 -2.60
C LEU A 221 -2.45 1.60 -3.87
N PHE A 222 -2.83 0.33 -3.99
CA PHE A 222 -2.43 -0.55 -5.10
C PHE A 222 -3.50 -0.75 -6.18
N GLU A 223 -4.73 -0.26 -5.99
CA GLU A 223 -5.83 -0.42 -6.96
C GLU A 223 -5.43 0.01 -8.38
N ASP A 224 -4.89 1.23 -8.51
CA ASP A 224 -4.47 1.76 -9.81
C ASP A 224 -3.32 0.95 -10.44
N ALA A 225 -2.44 0.35 -9.63
CA ALA A 225 -1.31 -0.45 -10.11
C ALA A 225 -1.79 -1.77 -10.74
N TRP A 226 -2.85 -2.36 -10.19
CA TRP A 226 -3.52 -3.52 -10.77
C TRP A 226 -4.38 -3.19 -11.98
N SER A 227 -4.74 -1.91 -12.13
CA SER A 227 -5.57 -1.39 -13.22
C SER A 227 -4.78 -0.76 -14.37
N LEU A 228 -3.45 -0.93 -14.43
CA LEU A 228 -2.59 -0.42 -15.51
C LEU A 228 -3.01 -0.88 -16.92
N SER A 229 -3.67 -2.04 -17.02
CA SER A 229 -4.27 -2.53 -18.27
C SER A 229 -5.50 -3.37 -17.98
N GLN A 230 -6.42 -3.43 -18.94
CA GLN A 230 -7.61 -4.27 -18.82
C GLN A 230 -7.24 -5.75 -18.69
N GLU A 231 -6.18 -6.19 -19.36
CA GLU A 231 -5.70 -7.57 -19.31
C GLU A 231 -5.14 -7.94 -17.93
N LEU A 232 -4.40 -7.02 -17.28
CA LEU A 232 -3.92 -7.20 -15.91
C LEU A 232 -5.09 -7.26 -14.92
N ALA A 233 -6.04 -6.33 -15.02
CA ALA A 233 -7.23 -6.30 -14.17
C ALA A 233 -8.08 -7.58 -14.33
N ASN A 234 -8.31 -8.03 -15.57
CA ASN A 234 -9.01 -9.28 -15.86
C ASN A 234 -8.27 -10.51 -15.33
N TRP A 235 -6.93 -10.47 -15.32
CA TRP A 235 -6.10 -11.54 -14.81
C TRP A 235 -6.19 -11.63 -13.27
N LEU A 236 -6.12 -10.49 -12.57
CA LEU A 236 -6.36 -10.43 -11.14
C LEU A 236 -7.79 -10.92 -10.82
N ALA A 237 -8.81 -10.39 -11.52
CA ALA A 237 -10.20 -10.80 -11.34
C ALA A 237 -10.40 -12.31 -11.52
N SER A 238 -9.75 -12.90 -12.52
CA SER A 238 -9.82 -14.35 -12.74
C SER A 238 -9.29 -15.15 -11.55
N ALA A 239 -8.19 -14.70 -10.96
CA ALA A 239 -7.59 -15.34 -9.79
C ALA A 239 -8.41 -15.11 -8.51
N THR A 240 -8.92 -13.89 -8.31
CA THR A 240 -9.76 -13.56 -7.15
C THR A 240 -11.07 -14.32 -7.18
N ILE A 241 -11.72 -14.45 -8.34
CA ILE A 241 -12.94 -15.27 -8.48
C ILE A 241 -12.65 -16.73 -8.17
N LEU A 242 -11.59 -17.29 -8.75
CA LEU A 242 -11.21 -18.67 -8.47
C LEU A 242 -10.98 -18.88 -6.97
N PHE A 243 -10.16 -18.04 -6.34
CA PHE A 243 -9.86 -18.17 -4.93
C PHE A 243 -11.11 -18.00 -4.05
N GLY A 244 -11.91 -16.96 -4.30
CA GLY A 244 -13.12 -16.67 -3.54
C GLY A 244 -14.17 -17.78 -3.61
N MET A 245 -14.32 -18.43 -4.76
CA MET A 245 -15.19 -19.61 -4.90
C MET A 245 -14.69 -20.78 -4.06
N LEU A 246 -13.39 -21.07 -4.15
CA LEU A 246 -12.78 -22.20 -3.44
C LEU A 246 -12.79 -22.02 -1.91
N THR A 247 -12.87 -20.77 -1.43
CA THR A 247 -12.87 -20.42 -0.01
C THR A 247 -14.23 -19.96 0.53
N GLY A 248 -15.28 -19.95 -0.29
CA GLY A 248 -16.62 -19.55 0.13
C GLY A 248 -16.74 -18.08 0.55
N ARG A 249 -16.00 -17.18 -0.10
CA ARG A 249 -16.04 -15.72 0.16
C ARG A 249 -17.21 -15.00 -0.50
N PHE A 250 -17.83 -15.62 -1.50
CA PHE A 250 -18.99 -15.05 -2.18
C PHE A 250 -20.29 -15.53 -1.55
N LEU A 251 -21.28 -14.63 -1.48
CA LEU A 251 -22.62 -14.97 -1.01
C LEU A 251 -23.33 -15.82 -2.06
N GLU A 252 -24.24 -16.71 -1.62
CA GLU A 252 -25.05 -17.54 -2.53
C GLU A 252 -25.83 -16.68 -3.55
N GLU A 253 -26.22 -15.46 -3.17
CA GLU A 253 -26.94 -14.53 -4.05
C GLU A 253 -26.08 -13.95 -5.18
N ASP A 254 -24.75 -13.98 -5.06
CA ASP A 254 -23.82 -13.49 -6.07
C ASP A 254 -23.35 -14.57 -7.05
N GLU A 255 -23.69 -15.85 -6.82
CA GLU A 255 -23.23 -16.97 -7.65
C GLU A 255 -23.57 -16.80 -9.14
N GLU A 256 -24.78 -16.30 -9.45
CA GLU A 256 -25.19 -16.07 -10.85
C GLU A 256 -24.35 -14.96 -11.52
N ASN A 257 -24.01 -13.91 -10.77
CA ASN A 257 -23.18 -12.82 -11.26
C ASN A 257 -21.75 -13.31 -11.55
N PHE A 258 -21.16 -14.06 -10.62
CA PHE A 258 -19.83 -14.64 -10.80
C PHE A 258 -19.81 -15.70 -11.90
N ALA A 259 -20.87 -16.46 -12.09
CA ALA A 259 -21.04 -17.35 -13.23
C ALA A 259 -20.88 -16.60 -14.57
N VAL A 260 -21.58 -15.47 -14.73
CA VAL A 260 -21.48 -14.66 -15.96
C VAL A 260 -20.07 -14.08 -16.12
N LEU A 261 -19.43 -13.62 -15.03
CA LEU A 261 -18.06 -13.11 -15.06
C LEU A 261 -17.04 -14.20 -15.43
N MET A 262 -17.19 -15.41 -14.91
CA MET A 262 -16.33 -16.55 -15.28
C MET A 262 -16.43 -16.90 -16.75
N ASP A 263 -17.63 -16.80 -17.35
CA ASP A 263 -17.82 -17.03 -18.78
C ASP A 263 -17.18 -15.94 -19.62
N SER A 264 -17.30 -14.67 -19.21
CA SER A 264 -16.71 -13.54 -19.92
C SER A 264 -15.17 -13.55 -19.86
N LEU A 265 -14.61 -13.98 -18.73
CA LEU A 265 -13.17 -14.17 -18.52
C LEU A 265 -12.65 -15.50 -19.12
N GLY A 266 -13.53 -16.41 -19.51
CA GLY A 266 -13.16 -17.70 -20.09
C GLY A 266 -12.55 -18.69 -19.08
N ILE A 267 -12.91 -18.57 -17.80
CA ILE A 267 -12.33 -19.36 -16.70
C ILE A 267 -13.27 -20.40 -16.08
N ARG A 268 -14.56 -20.46 -16.48
CA ARG A 268 -15.53 -21.37 -15.86
C ARG A 268 -15.04 -22.82 -15.76
N SER A 269 -14.59 -23.41 -16.87
CA SER A 269 -14.10 -24.81 -16.88
C SER A 269 -12.85 -25.02 -16.02
N PHE A 270 -12.10 -23.94 -15.78
CA PHE A 270 -10.92 -23.98 -14.94
C PHE A 270 -11.30 -23.97 -13.45
N CYS A 271 -12.28 -23.15 -13.06
CA CYS A 271 -12.86 -23.16 -11.72
C CYS A 271 -13.49 -24.51 -11.37
N GLU A 272 -14.32 -25.08 -12.26
CA GLU A 272 -14.94 -26.40 -12.08
C GLU A 272 -13.89 -27.51 -11.85
N LYS A 273 -12.72 -27.41 -12.51
CA LYS A 273 -11.63 -28.36 -12.33
C LYS A 273 -10.97 -28.19 -10.94
N ALA A 274 -10.83 -26.96 -10.47
CA ALA A 274 -10.25 -26.68 -9.15
C ALA A 274 -11.18 -27.11 -8.02
N GLU A 275 -12.48 -26.86 -8.14
CA GLU A 275 -13.50 -27.31 -7.18
C GLU A 275 -13.46 -28.83 -7.00
N LYS A 276 -13.40 -29.59 -8.11
CA LYS A 276 -13.22 -31.05 -8.06
C LYS A 276 -11.97 -31.48 -7.31
N ALA A 277 -10.87 -30.75 -7.45
CA ALA A 277 -9.64 -31.06 -6.73
C ALA A 277 -9.79 -30.84 -5.21
N ILE A 278 -10.55 -29.82 -4.80
CA ILE A 278 -10.90 -29.58 -3.39
C ILE A 278 -11.84 -30.66 -2.85
N GLU A 279 -12.85 -31.08 -3.62
CA GLU A 279 -13.77 -32.17 -3.22
C GLU A 279 -12.99 -33.46 -2.90
N GLU A 280 -11.98 -33.79 -3.72
CA GLU A 280 -11.09 -34.93 -3.50
C GLU A 280 -10.20 -34.78 -2.24
N MET A 281 -9.97 -33.54 -1.78
CA MET A 281 -9.20 -33.20 -0.58
C MET A 281 -10.08 -32.88 0.65
N SER A 282 -11.41 -32.95 0.53
CA SER A 282 -12.37 -32.46 1.53
C SER A 282 -12.15 -33.00 2.95
N ASP A 283 -11.85 -34.29 3.08
CA ASP A 283 -11.55 -34.92 4.37
C ASP A 283 -10.38 -34.24 5.09
N SER A 284 -9.34 -33.84 4.35
CA SER A 284 -8.14 -33.18 4.91
C SER A 284 -8.34 -31.70 5.25
N LEU A 285 -9.32 -31.05 4.62
CA LEU A 285 -9.58 -29.61 4.78
C LEU A 285 -10.68 -29.32 5.82
N SER A 286 -11.59 -30.27 6.06
CA SER A 286 -12.79 -30.12 6.91
C SER A 286 -12.56 -29.73 8.38
N SER A 287 -11.31 -29.80 8.87
CA SER A 287 -10.96 -29.51 10.27
C SER A 287 -10.08 -28.27 10.44
N LEU A 288 -9.74 -27.60 9.34
CA LEU A 288 -8.93 -26.38 9.35
C LEU A 288 -9.78 -25.19 9.78
N ASP A 289 -9.14 -24.23 10.44
CA ASP A 289 -9.69 -22.88 10.55
C ASP A 289 -9.58 -22.14 9.20
N ALA A 290 -10.16 -20.95 9.11
CA ALA A 290 -10.21 -20.19 7.86
C ALA A 290 -8.82 -19.87 7.30
N GLU A 291 -7.88 -19.45 8.16
CA GLU A 291 -6.52 -19.08 7.76
C GLU A 291 -5.74 -20.30 7.23
N ALA A 292 -5.78 -21.44 7.95
CA ALA A 292 -5.14 -22.65 7.50
C ALA A 292 -5.81 -23.21 6.23
N PHE A 293 -7.14 -23.06 6.10
CA PHE A 293 -7.86 -23.43 4.89
C PHE A 293 -7.36 -22.62 3.69
N ASP A 294 -7.32 -21.29 3.80
CA ASP A 294 -6.82 -20.39 2.76
C ASP A 294 -5.38 -20.73 2.35
N ALA A 295 -4.50 -20.94 3.33
CA ALA A 295 -3.11 -21.32 3.07
C ALA A 295 -3.02 -22.63 2.27
N ASN A 296 -3.84 -23.63 2.58
CA ASN A 296 -3.87 -24.89 1.84
C ASN A 296 -4.40 -24.71 0.40
N ILE A 297 -5.44 -23.88 0.21
CA ILE A 297 -5.94 -23.57 -1.13
C ILE A 297 -4.87 -22.85 -1.94
N LEU A 298 -4.19 -21.86 -1.37
CA LEU A 298 -3.12 -21.13 -2.05
C LEU A 298 -1.94 -22.04 -2.41
N GLU A 299 -1.52 -22.97 -1.53
CA GLU A 299 -0.46 -23.93 -1.86
C GLU A 299 -0.91 -24.88 -2.99
N MET A 300 -2.18 -25.32 -3.01
CA MET A 300 -2.73 -26.12 -4.09
C MET A 300 -2.70 -25.36 -5.43
N LEU A 301 -3.14 -24.11 -5.43
CA LEU A 301 -3.18 -23.23 -6.60
C LEU A 301 -1.76 -22.93 -7.11
N ARG A 302 -0.80 -22.73 -6.20
CA ARG A 302 0.62 -22.48 -6.49
C ARG A 302 1.34 -23.70 -7.06
N ALA A 303 0.95 -24.91 -6.65
CA ALA A 303 1.55 -26.17 -7.12
C ALA A 303 1.07 -26.59 -8.53
N ASN A 304 -0.10 -26.09 -8.96
CA ASN A 304 -0.79 -26.54 -10.16
C ASN A 304 -1.12 -25.38 -11.10
N ILE A 305 -1.83 -25.66 -12.19
CA ILE A 305 -2.36 -24.64 -13.09
C ILE A 305 -3.86 -24.85 -13.20
N TYR A 306 -4.58 -23.88 -12.66
CA TYR A 306 -6.04 -23.81 -12.65
C TYR A 306 -6.55 -22.54 -13.32
N LEU A 307 -5.73 -21.84 -14.10
CA LEU A 307 -6.15 -20.69 -14.91
C LEU A 307 -5.45 -20.73 -16.27
N PRO A 308 -5.98 -20.02 -17.29
CA PRO A 308 -5.41 -20.02 -18.63
C PRO A 308 -3.95 -19.56 -18.65
N LEU A 309 -3.12 -20.25 -19.42
CA LEU A 309 -1.79 -19.78 -19.79
C LEU A 309 -1.83 -19.13 -21.17
N LYS A 310 -0.89 -18.22 -21.44
CA LYS A 310 -0.65 -17.66 -22.77
C LYS A 310 -0.11 -18.70 -23.75
#